data_AF-A0A6M8EK94-F1
#
_entry.id   AF-A0A6M8EK94-F1
#
_cell.length_a   1.000
_cell.length_b   1.000
_cell.length_c   1.000
_cell.angle_alpha   90.00
_cell.angle_beta   90.00
_cell.angle_gamma   90.00
#
_symmetry.space_group_name_H-M   'P 1'
#
loop_
_entity.id
_entity.type
_entity.pdbx_description
1 polymer ?
#
loop_
_entity_poly.entity_id
_entity_poly.type
_entity_poly.pdbx_seq_one_letter_code
_entity_poly.pdbx_strand_id
1 'polypeptide(L)'
;MRITITNEEFNNIQKILVQNDISLYERFNEEFKKSILSCTPKKIKATNKANIAKRRKSRNAITNAVNMLRFEDRDITVYSVAKTAAISYNTAKQYKDFILAQ
;
A
#
# COMPACT_ATOMS: atom_id res chain seq x y z
N MET A 1 -6.33 15.33 0.45
CA MET A 1 -5.01 14.90 0.97
C MET A 1 -5.21 14.13 2.26
N ARG A 2 -4.51 13.00 2.46
CA ARG A 2 -4.45 12.31 3.75
C ARG A 2 -3.14 12.71 4.42
N ILE A 3 -3.22 13.37 5.57
CA ILE A 3 -2.03 13.73 6.37
C ILE A 3 -1.75 12.54 7.28
N THR A 4 -0.55 11.98 7.19
CA THR A 4 -0.07 10.94 8.11
C THR A 4 0.75 11.64 9.18
N ILE A 5 0.38 11.44 10.45
CA ILE A 5 1.01 12.09 11.59
C ILE A 5 1.63 10.99 12.44
N THR A 6 2.90 11.14 12.81
CA THR A 6 3.61 10.25 13.72
C THR A 6 3.15 10.47 15.16
N ASN A 7 3.43 9.51 16.05
CA ASN A 7 3.12 9.66 17.47
C ASN A 7 3.85 10.87 18.09
N GLU A 8 5.05 11.18 17.62
CA GLU A 8 5.82 12.33 18.10
C GLU A 8 5.18 13.65 17.69
N GLU A 9 4.82 13.79 16.41
CA GLU A 9 4.10 14.97 15.91
C GLU A 9 2.75 15.13 16.62
N PHE A 10 2.02 14.04 16.85
CA PHE A 10 0.77 14.05 17.62
C PHE A 10 1.00 14.62 19.04
N ASN A 11 2.02 14.13 19.75
CA ASN A 11 2.34 14.60 21.10
C ASN A 11 2.73 16.08 21.12
N ASN A 12 3.52 16.52 20.14
CA ASN A 12 3.93 17.93 20.03
C ASN A 12 2.72 18.84 19.77
N ILE A 13 1.80 18.42 18.89
CA ILE A 13 0.55 19.13 18.62
C ILE A 13 -0.32 19.19 19.89
N GLN A 14 -0.47 18.08 20.60
CA GLN A 14 -1.28 18.03 21.84
C GLN A 14 -0.75 18.99 22.92
N LYS A 15 0.58 19.12 23.08
CA LYS A 15 1.19 20.09 24.01
C LYS A 15 0.88 21.54 23.64
N ILE A 16 0.81 21.85 22.35
CA ILE A 16 0.44 23.21 21.90
C ILE A 16 -1.05 23.45 22.16
N LEU A 17 -1.90 22.49 21.78
CA LEU A 17 -3.35 22.64 21.87
C LEU A 17 -3.84 22.75 23.31
N VAL A 18 -3.28 22.01 24.27
CA VAL A 18 -3.72 22.09 25.68
C VAL A 18 -3.56 23.51 26.27
N GLN A 19 -2.63 24.30 25.74
CA GLN A 19 -2.36 25.68 26.19
C GLN A 19 -3.18 26.73 25.43
N ASN A 20 -3.64 26.43 24.21
CA ASN A 20 -4.19 27.43 23.29
C ASN A 20 -5.65 27.16 22.88
N ASP A 21 -6.03 25.89 22.72
CA ASP A 21 -7.36 25.47 22.27
C ASP A 21 -7.73 24.08 22.80
N ILE A 22 -8.45 24.08 23.92
CA ILE A 22 -8.89 22.87 24.62
C ILE A 22 -9.91 22.09 23.77
N SER A 23 -10.79 22.78 23.03
CA SER A 23 -11.79 22.11 22.20
C SER A 23 -11.14 21.32 21.06
N LEU A 24 -10.13 21.92 20.41
CA LEU A 24 -9.38 21.24 19.36
C LEU A 24 -8.49 20.13 19.93
N TYR A 25 -7.92 20.30 21.13
CA TYR A 25 -7.21 19.25 21.85
C TYR A 25 -8.09 18.00 22.04
N GLU A 26 -9.30 18.17 22.57
CA GLU A 26 -10.25 17.08 22.82
C GLU A 26 -10.63 16.37 21.52
N ARG A 27 -11.03 17.12 20.50
CA ARG A 27 -11.39 16.57 19.20
C ARG A 27 -10.24 15.78 18.58
N PHE A 28 -9.02 16.32 18.62
CA PHE A 28 -7.86 15.67 18.02
C PHE A 28 -7.49 14.38 18.77
N ASN A 29 -7.63 14.37 20.10
CA ASN A 29 -7.43 13.18 20.91
C ASN A 29 -8.50 12.10 20.63
N GLU A 30 -9.76 12.49 20.46
CA GLU A 30 -10.84 11.55 20.10
C GLU A 30 -10.60 10.90 18.73
N GLU A 31 -10.16 11.66 17.72
CA GLU A 31 -9.80 11.09 16.42
C GLU A 31 -8.61 10.13 16.52
N PHE A 32 -7.61 10.46 17.35
CA PHE A 32 -6.50 9.55 17.61
C PHE A 32 -6.98 8.25 18.27
N LYS A 33 -7.80 8.32 19.32
CA LYS A 33 -8.41 7.13 19.97
C LYS A 33 -9.18 6.28 18.96
N LYS A 34 -10.03 6.89 18.12
CA LYS A 34 -10.77 6.19 17.06
C LYS A 34 -9.81 5.46 16.12
N SER A 35 -8.70 6.08 15.73
CA SER A 35 -7.70 5.47 14.86
C SER A 35 -7.10 4.20 15.47
N ILE A 36 -6.72 4.25 16.76
CA ILE A 36 -6.17 3.09 17.48
C ILE A 36 -7.23 1.99 17.61
N LEU A 37 -8.44 2.35 18.04
CA LEU A 37 -9.55 1.40 18.19
C LEU A 37 -9.97 0.79 16.85
N SER A 38 -9.75 1.49 15.74
CA SER A 38 -10.04 0.97 14.40
C SER A 38 -9.12 -0.18 13.98
N CYS A 39 -7.93 -0.29 14.58
CA CYS A 39 -6.90 -1.28 14.29
C CYS A 39 -7.12 -2.60 15.04
N THR A 40 -8.31 -3.20 14.93
CA THR A 40 -8.62 -4.44 15.64
C THR A 40 -7.84 -5.64 15.05
N PRO A 41 -7.49 -6.67 15.85
CA PRO A 41 -6.79 -7.87 15.36
C PRO A 41 -7.52 -8.54 14.19
N LYS A 42 -8.85 -8.56 14.22
CA LYS A 42 -9.70 -9.08 13.12
C LYS A 42 -9.50 -8.29 11.83
N LYS A 43 -9.53 -6.95 11.91
CA LYS A 43 -9.33 -6.07 10.74
C LYS A 43 -7.90 -6.18 10.20
N ILE A 44 -6.89 -6.22 11.08
CA ILE A 44 -5.49 -6.41 10.68
C ILE A 44 -5.32 -7.73 9.92
N LYS A 45 -5.85 -8.84 10.47
CA LYS A 45 -5.80 -10.16 9.83
C LYS A 45 -6.51 -10.16 8.48
N ALA A 46 -7.67 -9.53 8.38
CA ALA A 46 -8.42 -9.42 7.12
C ALA A 46 -7.65 -8.63 6.06
N THR A 47 -7.09 -7.47 6.42
CA THR A 47 -6.25 -6.64 5.54
C THR A 47 -5.01 -7.41 5.08
N ASN A 48 -4.32 -8.11 5.99
CA ASN A 48 -3.16 -8.92 5.63
C ASN A 48 -3.53 -10.04 4.65
N LYS A 49 -4.65 -10.74 4.89
CA LYS A 49 -5.16 -11.78 3.98
C LYS A 49 -5.47 -11.21 2.60
N ALA A 50 -6.14 -10.06 2.51
CA ALA A 50 -6.45 -9.39 1.25
C ALA A 50 -5.16 -8.95 0.52
N ASN A 51 -4.18 -8.42 1.24
CA ASN A 51 -2.89 -8.02 0.67
C ASN A 51 -2.10 -9.21 0.13
N ILE A 52 -2.06 -10.34 0.85
CA ILE A 52 -1.43 -11.58 0.37
C ILE A 52 -2.13 -12.08 -0.90
N ALA A 53 -3.47 -12.11 -0.91
CA ALA A 53 -4.23 -12.52 -2.08
C ALA A 53 -3.96 -11.62 -3.29
N LYS A 54 -3.91 -10.29 -3.08
CA LYS A 54 -3.58 -9.31 -4.11
C LYS A 54 -2.16 -9.53 -4.67
N ARG A 55 -1.15 -9.68 -3.80
CA ARG A 55 0.24 -9.95 -4.20
C ARG A 55 0.36 -11.25 -5.00
N ARG A 56 -0.34 -12.30 -4.59
CA ARG A 56 -0.39 -13.58 -5.34
C ARG A 56 -1.01 -13.40 -6.71
N LYS A 57 -2.15 -12.69 -6.81
CA LYS A 57 -2.80 -12.40 -8.09
C LYS A 57 -1.88 -11.62 -9.04
N SER A 58 -1.22 -10.57 -8.54
CA SER A 58 -0.27 -9.79 -9.33
C SER A 58 0.91 -10.65 -9.81
N ARG A 59 1.49 -11.47 -8.93
CA ARG A 59 2.60 -12.37 -9.30
C ARG A 59 2.18 -13.33 -10.42
N ASN A 60 1.02 -13.98 -10.29
CA ASN A 60 0.53 -14.92 -11.30
C ASN A 60 0.28 -14.22 -12.65
N ALA A 61 -0.31 -13.02 -12.65
CA ALA A 61 -0.54 -12.25 -13.88
C ALA A 61 0.79 -11.88 -14.56
N ILE A 62 1.80 -11.48 -13.78
CA ILE A 62 3.14 -11.15 -14.27
C ILE A 62 3.83 -12.40 -14.84
N THR A 63 3.81 -13.53 -14.14
CA THR A 63 4.39 -14.79 -14.63
C THR A 63 3.72 -15.22 -15.94
N ASN A 64 2.40 -15.15 -16.03
CA ASN A 64 1.68 -15.49 -17.26
C ASN A 64 2.06 -14.54 -18.41
N ALA A 65 2.15 -13.23 -18.16
CA ALA A 65 2.53 -12.26 -19.17
C ALA A 65 3.97 -12.46 -19.67
N VAL A 66 4.91 -12.77 -18.77
CA VAL A 66 6.29 -13.15 -19.14
C VAL A 66 6.27 -14.38 -20.04
N ASN A 67 5.52 -15.42 -19.69
CA ASN A 67 5.43 -16.63 -20.49
C ASN A 67 4.84 -16.37 -21.88
N MET A 68 3.82 -15.52 -21.98
CA MET A 68 3.23 -15.13 -23.28
C MET A 68 4.22 -14.36 -24.13
N LEU A 69 4.90 -13.35 -23.56
CA LEU A 69 5.91 -12.57 -24.28
C LEU A 69 7.05 -13.45 -24.77
N ARG A 70 7.51 -14.39 -23.94
CA ARG A 70 8.53 -15.36 -24.30
C ARG A 70 8.08 -16.30 -25.42
N PHE A 71 6.83 -16.75 -25.38
CA PHE A 71 6.25 -17.60 -26.43
C PHE A 71 6.14 -16.86 -27.77
N GLU A 72 5.86 -15.56 -27.73
CA GLU A 72 5.73 -14.70 -28.90
C GLU A 72 7.06 -14.09 -29.38
N ASP A 73 8.19 -14.47 -28.76
CA ASP A 73 9.53 -13.93 -29.03
C ASP A 73 9.59 -12.38 -28.95
N ARG A 74 8.87 -11.80 -27.98
CA ARG A 74 8.81 -10.36 -27.72
C ARG A 74 9.66 -9.96 -26.51
N ASP A 75 10.20 -8.74 -26.56
CA ASP A 75 10.99 -8.16 -25.48
C ASP A 75 10.27 -8.22 -24.13
N ILE A 76 10.93 -8.81 -23.14
CA ILE A 76 10.44 -8.92 -21.76
C ILE A 76 10.96 -7.71 -20.97
N THR A 77 10.13 -6.67 -20.90
CA THR A 77 10.40 -5.44 -20.15
C THR A 77 9.29 -5.21 -19.14
N VAL A 78 9.54 -4.38 -18.12
CA VAL A 78 8.51 -4.00 -17.14
C VAL A 78 7.29 -3.39 -17.84
N TYR A 79 7.49 -2.65 -18.93
CA TYR A 79 6.42 -2.04 -19.71
C TYR A 79 5.61 -3.07 -20.50
N SER A 80 6.28 -3.95 -21.27
CA SER A 80 5.58 -4.97 -22.06
C SER A 80 4.83 -5.94 -21.15
N VAL A 81 5.42 -6.35 -20.03
CA VAL A 81 4.75 -7.18 -19.01
C VAL A 81 3.53 -6.48 -18.42
N ALA A 82 3.64 -5.19 -18.05
CA ALA A 82 2.50 -4.45 -17.50
C ALA A 82 1.33 -4.41 -18.50
N LYS A 83 1.63 -4.14 -19.78
CA LYS A 83 0.64 -4.10 -20.86
C LYS A 83 -0.01 -5.47 -21.09
N THR A 84 0.79 -6.54 -21.20
CA THR A 84 0.30 -7.90 -21.43
C THR A 84 -0.49 -8.44 -20.23
N ALA A 85 -0.09 -8.13 -19.00
CA ALA A 85 -0.81 -8.53 -17.79
C ALA A 85 -2.05 -7.66 -17.48
N ALA A 86 -2.30 -6.59 -18.26
CA ALA A 86 -3.35 -5.59 -18.01
C ALA A 86 -3.30 -5.01 -16.58
N ILE A 87 -2.09 -4.69 -16.09
CA ILE A 87 -1.86 -4.07 -14.78
C ILE A 87 -1.14 -2.73 -14.92
N SER A 88 -1.21 -1.90 -13.87
CA SER A 88 -0.44 -0.65 -13.86
C SER A 88 1.06 -0.92 -13.89
N TYR A 89 1.80 -0.01 -14.55
CA TYR A 89 3.27 -0.04 -14.59
C TYR A 89 3.88 -0.11 -13.19
N ASN A 90 3.36 0.66 -12.23
CA ASN A 90 3.86 0.66 -10.85
C ASN A 90 3.69 -0.71 -10.17
N THR A 91 2.62 -1.45 -10.49
CA THR A 91 2.43 -2.81 -9.97
C THR A 91 3.46 -3.77 -10.59
N ALA A 92 3.71 -3.69 -11.89
CA ALA A 92 4.75 -4.50 -12.55
C ALA A 92 6.15 -4.14 -12.03
N LYS A 93 6.44 -2.86 -11.83
CA LYS A 93 7.72 -2.33 -11.34
C LYS A 93 8.11 -2.89 -9.96
N GLN A 94 7.13 -3.22 -9.11
CA GLN A 94 7.39 -3.89 -7.82
C GLN A 94 8.02 -5.29 -7.99
N TYR A 95 7.94 -5.88 -9.18
CA TYR A 95 8.49 -7.19 -9.52
C TYR A 95 9.60 -7.07 -10.59
N LYS A 96 10.23 -5.89 -10.72
CA LYS A 96 11.24 -5.62 -11.76
C LYS A 96 12.36 -6.68 -11.77
N ASP A 97 12.82 -7.12 -10.60
CA ASP A 97 13.96 -8.04 -10.49
C ASP A 97 13.58 -9.43 -11.03
N PHE A 98 12.33 -9.84 -10.83
CA PHE A 98 11.80 -11.06 -11.44
C PHE A 98 11.69 -10.92 -12.96
N ILE A 99 11.20 -9.78 -13.45
CA ILE A 99 10.97 -9.55 -14.88
C ILE A 99 12.28 -9.45 -15.67
N LEU A 100 13.29 -8.77 -15.12
CA LEU A 100 14.58 -8.54 -15.78
C LEU A 100 15.51 -9.77 -15.76
N ALA A 101 15.18 -10.78 -14.95
CA ALA A 101 15.93 -12.03 -14.88
C ALA A 101 15.44 -13.09 -15.90
N GLN A 102 14.49 -12.75 -16.76
CA GLN A 102 13.85 -13.68 -17.71
C GLN A 102 14.57 -13.76 -19.04
#